data_AF-A0A0R1R1S6-F1
#
_entry.id   AF-A0A0R1R1S6-F1
#
_cell.length_a   1.000
_cell.length_b   1.000
_cell.length_c   1.000
_cell.angle_alpha   90.00
_cell.angle_beta   90.00
_cell.angle_gamma   90.00
#
_symmetry.space_group_name_H-M   'P 1'
#
loop_
_entity.id
_entity.type
_entity.pdbx_description
1 polymer ?
#
loop_
_entity_poly.entity_id
_entity_poly.type
_entity_poly.pdbx_seq_one_letter_code
_entity_poly.pdbx_strand_id
1 'polypeptide(L)'
;MLYQGFAIHTRNVALHQSIALNDQQTLTLHHQGLTHGHFRATLTLHTRAASRLSLAHWYLYEGPNNQPNQFLDPTINGKVTHDLTPGTNRITVATNIAPHRPTYQLAIAINDKHGRYRILYFQE
;
A
#
# COMPACT_ATOMS: atom_id res chain seq x y z
N MET A 1 -15.81 -3.17 27.70
CA MET A 1 -15.31 -4.51 27.37
C MET A 1 -14.07 -4.31 26.51
N LEU A 2 -12.88 -4.52 27.06
CA LEU A 2 -11.61 -4.44 26.33
C LEU A 2 -11.56 -5.62 25.35
N TYR A 3 -11.22 -5.37 24.09
CA TYR A 3 -11.09 -6.39 23.04
C TYR A 3 -9.98 -7.39 23.41
N GLN A 4 -10.32 -8.43 24.16
CA GLN A 4 -9.40 -9.53 24.46
C GLN A 4 -9.11 -10.29 23.16
N GLY A 5 -7.84 -10.39 22.79
CA GLY A 5 -7.38 -11.14 21.61
C GLY A 5 -7.22 -10.33 20.32
N PHE A 6 -7.46 -9.01 20.32
CA PHE A 6 -7.10 -8.17 19.17
C PHE A 6 -5.59 -7.95 19.13
N ALA A 7 -4.94 -8.45 18.09
CA ALA A 7 -3.52 -8.21 17.81
C ALA A 7 -3.36 -7.72 16.37
N ILE A 8 -2.59 -6.64 16.21
CA ILE A 8 -2.12 -6.20 14.90
C ILE A 8 -0.76 -6.84 14.68
N HIS A 9 -0.63 -7.65 13.64
CA HIS A 9 0.65 -8.24 13.28
C HIS A 9 1.36 -7.38 12.23
N THR A 10 2.65 -7.16 12.40
CA THR A 10 3.46 -6.45 11.41
C THR A 10 4.23 -7.45 10.55
N ARG A 11 4.41 -7.14 9.27
CA ARG A 11 5.22 -7.94 8.36
C ARG A 11 6.05 -7.03 7.46
N ASN A 12 7.36 -7.28 7.42
CA ASN A 12 8.22 -6.68 6.41
C ASN A 12 8.06 -7.44 5.09
N VAL A 13 7.96 -6.71 3.99
CA VAL A 13 7.80 -7.23 2.63
C VAL A 13 8.92 -6.67 1.78
N ALA A 14 9.75 -7.54 1.22
CA ALA A 14 10.86 -7.11 0.36
C ALA A 14 10.34 -6.62 -1.01
N LEU A 15 11.14 -5.81 -1.71
CA LEU A 15 10.89 -5.52 -3.12
C LEU A 15 10.73 -6.82 -3.92
N HIS A 16 9.83 -6.77 -4.90
CA HIS A 16 9.47 -7.88 -5.78
C HIS A 16 8.84 -9.10 -5.08
N GLN A 17 8.65 -9.06 -3.76
CA GLN A 17 7.90 -10.07 -3.06
C GLN A 17 6.40 -9.90 -3.30
N SER A 18 5.76 -10.97 -3.75
CA SER A 18 4.32 -11.06 -3.91
C SER A 18 3.63 -11.35 -2.58
N ILE A 19 2.60 -10.56 -2.24
CA ILE A 19 1.85 -10.67 -1.00
C ILE A 19 0.34 -10.58 -1.25
N ALA A 20 -0.44 -11.50 -0.69
CA ALA A 20 -1.89 -11.43 -0.73
C ALA A 20 -2.38 -10.30 0.20
N LEU A 21 -3.19 -9.39 -0.33
CA LEU A 21 -3.91 -8.38 0.47
C LEU A 21 -5.22 -8.96 1.02
N ASN A 22 -5.85 -9.86 0.25
CA ASN A 22 -7.05 -10.63 0.56
C ASN A 22 -7.18 -11.79 -0.45
N ASP A 23 -8.29 -12.53 -0.42
CA ASP A 23 -8.52 -13.69 -1.31
C ASP A 23 -8.65 -13.34 -2.80
N GLN A 24 -8.84 -12.06 -3.14
CA GLN A 24 -9.05 -11.58 -4.51
C GLN A 24 -7.87 -10.82 -5.08
N GLN A 25 -6.95 -10.36 -4.23
CA GLN A 25 -5.94 -9.36 -4.58
C GLN A 25 -4.55 -9.74 -4.07
N THR A 26 -3.58 -9.72 -4.98
CA THR A 26 -2.17 -9.95 -4.68
C THR A 26 -1.35 -8.75 -5.17
N LEU A 27 -0.50 -8.21 -4.31
CA LEU A 27 0.30 -7.03 -4.56
C LEU A 27 1.80 -7.37 -4.59
N THR A 28 2.53 -6.72 -5.49
CA THR A 28 3.99 -6.76 -5.56
C THR A 28 4.51 -5.34 -5.71
N LEU A 29 5.33 -4.89 -4.77
CA LEU A 29 6.04 -3.61 -4.90
C LEU A 29 7.26 -3.79 -5.80
N HIS A 30 7.44 -2.91 -6.79
CA HIS A 30 8.60 -2.93 -7.68
C HIS A 30 9.61 -1.84 -7.34
N HIS A 31 9.12 -0.70 -6.90
CA HIS A 31 9.95 0.45 -6.59
C HIS A 31 9.22 1.34 -5.59
N GLN A 32 9.97 1.94 -4.68
CA GLN A 32 9.55 3.07 -3.87
C GLN A 32 10.73 4.04 -3.73
N GLY A 33 10.45 5.33 -3.52
CA GLY A 33 11.51 6.32 -3.34
C GLY A 33 11.01 7.74 -3.57
N LEU A 34 11.94 8.69 -3.57
CA LEU A 34 11.65 10.09 -3.87
C LEU A 34 11.72 10.38 -5.37
N THR A 35 10.75 11.14 -5.87
CA THR A 35 10.76 11.72 -7.20
C THR A 35 10.32 13.18 -7.08
N HIS A 36 11.20 14.12 -7.43
CA HIS A 36 10.97 15.56 -7.28
C HIS A 36 10.53 15.98 -5.87
N GLY A 37 11.11 15.36 -4.82
CA GLY A 37 10.79 15.67 -3.42
C GLY A 37 9.53 14.98 -2.88
N HIS A 38 8.76 14.27 -3.71
CA HIS A 38 7.58 13.54 -3.29
C HIS A 38 7.84 12.03 -3.25
N PHE A 39 7.24 11.34 -2.28
CA PHE A 39 7.29 9.89 -2.27
C PHE A 39 6.50 9.35 -3.46
N ARG A 40 7.06 8.35 -4.14
CA ARG A 40 6.42 7.62 -5.23
C ARG A 40 6.70 6.13 -5.08
N ALA A 41 5.65 5.33 -5.23
CA ALA A 41 5.76 3.88 -5.31
C ALA A 41 5.12 3.35 -6.60
N THR A 42 5.75 2.35 -7.20
CA THR A 42 5.23 1.60 -8.34
C THR A 42 5.10 0.14 -7.96
N LEU A 43 3.90 -0.39 -8.16
CA LEU A 43 3.52 -1.74 -7.79
C LEU A 43 2.64 -2.37 -8.87
N THR A 44 2.54 -3.69 -8.83
CA THR A 44 1.53 -4.43 -9.56
C THR A 44 0.51 -5.00 -8.57
N LEU A 45 -0.76 -4.90 -8.93
CA LEU A 45 -1.86 -5.52 -8.23
C LEU A 45 -2.58 -6.46 -9.18
N HIS A 46 -2.49 -7.76 -8.90
CA HIS A 46 -3.29 -8.76 -9.58
C HIS A 46 -4.64 -8.88 -8.88
N THR A 47 -5.73 -8.72 -9.62
CA THR A 47 -7.11 -8.88 -9.12
C THR A 47 -7.86 -9.92 -9.94
N ARG A 48 -8.67 -10.75 -9.28
CA ARG A 48 -9.49 -11.77 -9.96
C ARG A 48 -10.74 -11.19 -10.64
N ALA A 49 -11.23 -10.05 -10.15
CA ALA A 49 -12.43 -9.40 -10.64
C ALA A 49 -12.26 -7.88 -10.74
N ALA A 50 -13.13 -7.24 -11.52
CA ALA A 50 -13.23 -5.80 -11.56
C ALA A 50 -13.58 -5.29 -10.16
N SER A 51 -12.86 -4.26 -9.69
CA SER A 51 -13.02 -3.70 -8.35
C SER A 51 -12.50 -2.27 -8.31
N ARG A 52 -12.58 -1.63 -7.14
CA ARG A 52 -12.05 -0.28 -6.93
C ARG A 52 -10.91 -0.33 -5.92
N LEU A 53 -9.77 0.27 -6.26
CA LEU A 53 -8.65 0.46 -5.36
C LEU A 53 -9.00 1.50 -4.29
N SER A 54 -8.88 1.12 -3.02
CA SER A 54 -8.93 2.05 -1.89
C SER A 54 -7.53 2.29 -1.35
N LEU A 55 -7.17 3.57 -1.18
CA LEU A 55 -5.94 4.01 -0.53
C LEU A 55 -6.14 4.38 0.95
N ALA A 56 -7.35 4.20 1.51
CA ALA A 56 -7.68 4.62 2.88
C ALA A 56 -6.85 3.92 3.98
N HIS A 57 -6.22 2.80 3.63
CA HIS A 57 -5.37 2.01 4.52
C HIS A 57 -3.91 2.00 4.08
N TRP A 58 -3.51 2.97 3.26
CA TRP A 58 -2.16 3.15 2.76
C TRP A 58 -1.54 4.34 3.46
N TYR A 59 -0.30 4.17 3.91
CA TYR A 59 0.40 5.14 4.73
C TYR A 59 1.83 5.28 4.24
N LEU A 60 2.36 6.50 4.33
CA LEU A 60 3.80 6.71 4.31
C LEU A 60 4.28 6.56 5.76
N TYR A 61 5.00 5.48 6.03
CA TYR A 61 5.58 5.25 7.34
C TYR A 61 6.90 5.99 7.44
N GLU A 62 6.97 7.00 8.32
CA GLU A 62 8.15 7.84 8.55
C GLU A 62 8.70 7.64 9.99
N GLY A 63 8.69 6.40 10.47
CA GLY A 63 9.02 6.07 11.86
C GLY A 63 7.82 6.29 12.80
N PRO A 64 8.01 6.74 14.06
CA PRO A 64 6.92 6.90 15.02
C PRO A 64 5.90 7.99 14.61
N ASN A 65 6.23 8.82 13.63
CA ASN A 65 5.30 9.75 13.01
C ASN A 65 4.60 9.06 11.83
N ASN A 66 3.35 8.65 12.06
CA ASN A 66 2.45 8.20 11.01
C ASN A 66 1.61 9.39 10.55
N GLN A 67 1.80 9.88 9.32
CA GLN A 67 0.85 10.81 8.72
C GLN A 67 -0.16 10.02 7.87
N PRO A 68 -1.43 9.90 8.29
CA PRO A 68 -2.43 9.24 7.48
C PRO A 68 -2.76 10.07 6.22
N ASN A 69 -2.97 9.38 5.10
CA ASN A 69 -3.65 9.91 3.90
C ASN A 69 -2.97 11.09 3.18
N GLN A 70 -1.71 10.93 2.77
CA GLN A 70 -1.02 11.90 1.89
C GLN A 70 -1.05 11.52 0.41
N PHE A 71 -1.61 10.36 0.04
CA PHE A 71 -1.55 9.89 -1.34
C PHE A 71 -2.54 10.64 -2.22
N LEU A 72 -2.04 11.10 -3.36
CA LEU A 72 -2.83 11.60 -4.49
C LEU A 72 -3.61 10.46 -5.14
N ASP A 73 -4.53 10.82 -6.04
CA ASP A 73 -5.22 9.85 -6.87
C ASP A 73 -4.21 8.94 -7.60
N PRO A 74 -4.41 7.61 -7.57
CA PRO A 74 -3.48 6.67 -8.15
C PRO A 74 -3.53 6.74 -9.68
N THR A 75 -2.40 6.46 -10.30
CA THR A 75 -2.34 6.16 -11.73
C THR A 75 -2.37 4.65 -11.91
N ILE A 76 -3.42 4.12 -12.53
CA ILE A 76 -3.62 2.70 -12.84
C ILE A 76 -3.55 2.51 -14.35
N ASN A 77 -2.64 1.66 -14.82
CA ASN A 77 -2.41 1.39 -16.25
C ASN A 77 -2.24 2.68 -17.08
N GLY A 78 -1.60 3.70 -16.52
CA GLY A 78 -1.34 4.99 -17.18
C GLY A 78 -2.48 6.02 -17.08
N LYS A 79 -3.59 5.71 -16.42
CA LYS A 79 -4.74 6.62 -16.23
C LYS A 79 -4.93 6.96 -14.76
N VAL A 80 -5.28 8.21 -14.45
CA VAL A 80 -5.69 8.60 -13.09
C VAL A 80 -7.10 8.03 -12.86
N THR A 81 -7.18 6.96 -12.06
CA THR A 81 -8.42 6.25 -11.77
C THR A 81 -8.25 5.36 -10.55
N HIS A 82 -9.35 5.00 -9.91
CA HIS A 82 -9.39 3.96 -8.88
C HIS A 82 -9.89 2.62 -9.40
N ASP A 83 -10.29 2.52 -10.67
CA ASP A 83 -10.89 1.30 -11.19
C ASP A 83 -9.81 0.28 -11.55
N LEU A 84 -10.03 -0.96 -11.11
CA LEU A 84 -9.16 -2.10 -11.37
C LEU A 84 -9.85 -3.04 -12.37
N THR A 85 -9.11 -3.49 -13.37
CA THR A 85 -9.57 -4.51 -14.32
C THR A 85 -9.14 -5.90 -13.85
N PRO A 86 -9.89 -6.98 -14.15
CA PRO A 86 -9.41 -8.34 -13.93
C PRO A 86 -8.00 -8.55 -14.53
N GLY A 87 -7.15 -9.26 -13.81
CA GLY A 87 -5.75 -9.46 -14.18
C GLY A 87 -4.81 -8.48 -13.48
N THR A 88 -3.67 -8.20 -14.13
CA THR A 88 -2.59 -7.38 -13.57
C THR A 88 -2.80 -5.90 -13.86
N ASN A 89 -2.82 -5.09 -12.81
CA ASN A 89 -2.90 -3.64 -12.88
C ASN A 89 -1.56 -3.05 -12.43
N ARG A 90 -0.95 -2.19 -13.26
CA ARG A 90 0.23 -1.41 -12.86
C ARG A 90 -0.24 -0.14 -12.18
N ILE A 91 0.18 0.06 -10.94
CA ILE A 91 -0.27 1.16 -10.10
C ILE A 91 0.93 2.01 -9.72
N THR A 92 0.76 3.32 -9.86
CA THR A 92 1.67 4.32 -9.29
C THR A 92 0.90 5.15 -8.28
N VAL A 93 1.42 5.22 -7.06
CA VAL A 93 0.93 6.12 -6.01
C VAL A 93 2.02 7.13 -5.68
N ALA A 94 1.62 8.36 -5.35
CA ALA A 94 2.54 9.41 -4.94
C ALA A 94 1.93 10.27 -3.85
N THR A 95 2.76 10.81 -2.97
CA THR A 95 2.31 11.76 -1.94
C THR A 95 2.23 13.17 -2.48
N ASN A 96 1.31 13.97 -1.94
CA ASN A 96 1.22 15.41 -2.23
C ASN A 96 2.20 16.25 -1.40
N ILE A 97 2.74 15.69 -0.32
CA ILE A 97 3.67 16.33 0.60
C ILE A 97 4.98 15.53 0.59
N ALA A 98 6.11 16.25 0.71
CA ALA A 98 7.41 15.63 0.85
C ALA A 98 7.52 14.86 2.18
N PRO A 99 8.21 13.71 2.22
CA PRO A 99 8.60 13.08 3.47
C PRO A 99 9.33 14.08 4.38
N HIS A 100 8.96 14.09 5.65
CA HIS A 100 9.57 14.91 6.70
C HIS A 100 10.84 14.25 7.26
N ARG A 101 11.01 12.93 7.06
CA ARG A 101 12.15 12.14 7.55
C ARG A 101 12.95 11.53 6.39
N PRO A 102 14.24 11.25 6.60
CA PRO A 102 15.07 10.61 5.58
C PRO A 102 14.74 9.12 5.37
N THR A 103 14.16 8.48 6.39
CA THR A 103 13.73 7.08 6.32
C THR A 103 12.22 7.04 6.25
N TYR A 104 11.71 6.55 5.12
CA TYR A 104 10.30 6.40 4.86
C TYR A 104 10.06 5.13 4.05
N GLN A 105 8.87 4.56 4.17
CA GLN A 105 8.46 3.40 3.38
C GLN A 105 6.95 3.33 3.21
N LEU A 106 6.50 2.71 2.12
CA LEU A 106 5.10 2.38 1.94
C LEU A 106 4.67 1.39 3.03
N ALA A 107 3.57 1.68 3.70
CA ALA A 107 2.91 0.78 4.61
C ALA A 107 1.44 0.59 4.21
N ILE A 108 0.94 -0.64 4.29
CA ILE A 108 -0.45 -0.97 3.96
C ILE A 108 -1.05 -1.78 5.10
N ALA A 109 -2.13 -1.28 5.69
CA ALA A 109 -2.95 -2.06 6.62
C ALA A 109 -3.94 -2.92 5.84
N ILE A 110 -3.98 -4.20 6.17
CA ILE A 110 -4.84 -5.20 5.52
C ILE A 110 -5.61 -6.01 6.56
N ASN A 111 -6.75 -6.53 6.14
CA ASN A 111 -7.53 -7.53 6.85
C ASN A 111 -7.65 -8.74 5.92
N ASP A 112 -6.53 -9.46 5.78
CA ASP A 112 -6.35 -10.45 4.72
C ASP A 112 -7.21 -11.71 4.91
N LYS A 113 -7.63 -11.96 6.15
CA LYS A 113 -8.69 -12.90 6.53
C LYS A 113 -9.52 -12.24 7.62
N HIS A 114 -10.83 -12.50 7.66
CA HIS A 114 -11.74 -11.90 8.63
C HIS A 114 -11.18 -11.95 10.07
N GLY A 115 -10.91 -10.76 10.64
CA GLY A 115 -10.40 -10.60 12.00
C GLY A 115 -8.87 -10.66 12.13
N ARG A 116 -8.13 -10.80 11.02
CA ARG A 116 -6.67 -10.84 11.00
C ARG A 116 -6.11 -9.55 10.40
N TYR A 117 -5.89 -8.58 11.28
CA TYR A 117 -5.31 -7.30 10.91
C TYR A 117 -3.79 -7.39 10.82
N ARG A 118 -3.23 -6.92 9.70
CA ARG A 118 -1.80 -6.86 9.48
C ARG A 118 -1.38 -5.51 8.94
N ILE A 119 -0.18 -5.06 9.30
CA ILE A 119 0.49 -3.94 8.63
C ILE A 119 1.65 -4.51 7.84
N LEU A 120 1.64 -4.28 6.54
CA LEU A 120 2.73 -4.59 5.63
C LEU A 120 3.65 -3.38 5.55
N TYR A 121 4.93 -3.56 5.87
CA TYR A 121 5.97 -2.55 5.70
C TYR A 121 6.87 -2.97 4.55
N PHE A 122 6.88 -2.18 3.47
CA PHE A 122 7.66 -2.52 2.30
C PHE A 122 9.08 -2.00 2.43
N GLN A 123 10.06 -2.87 2.28
CA GLN A 123 11.47 -2.52 2.38
C GLN A 123 12.11 -2.52 0.99
N GLU A 124 13.04 -1.59 0.78
CA GLU A 124 13.97 -1.63 -0.36
C GLU A 124 14.84 -2.90 -0.34
#